data_AF-A0A2U3A1B5-F1
#
_entry.id   AF-A0A2U3A1B5-F1
#
_cell.length_a   1.000
_cell.length_b   1.000
_cell.length_c   1.000
_cell.angle_alpha   90.00
_cell.angle_beta   90.00
_cell.angle_gamma   90.00
#
_symmetry.space_group_name_H-M   'P 1'
#
loop_
_entity.id
_entity.type
_entity.pdbx_description
1 polymer ?
#
loop_
_entity_poly.entity_id
_entity_poly.type
_entity_poly.pdbx_seq_one_letter_code
_entity_poly.pdbx_strand_id
1 'polypeptide(L)'
;MATDQLIRLFTDENRVRVFAAVALGADTPEDVARAAGVPAKETALALLKLREEGVVTAGDGGEGEGEGGGRLAVAYALFRQYAREGREAATPDTGNPGSGDADTDALLRTFVREGRLVRLPAQWTRKKLILKYIAEQTFEPGVEYPERTVDEKLRGWCEDGDVDHVTLRRYLVDLEHLRRSEGIYRRVA
;
A
#
# COMPACT_ATOMS: atom_id res chain seq x y z
N MET A 1 -9.96 14.63 3.14
CA MET A 1 -9.35 15.98 3.05
C MET A 1 -8.52 16.10 1.77
N ALA A 2 -7.25 15.66 1.73
CA ALA A 2 -6.41 15.77 0.50
C ALA A 2 -6.88 14.88 -0.66
N THR A 3 -7.36 13.66 -0.39
CA THR A 3 -7.92 12.77 -1.41
C THR A 3 -9.22 13.31 -2.01
N ASP A 4 -10.11 13.89 -1.19
CA ASP A 4 -11.35 14.50 -1.68
C ASP A 4 -11.08 15.73 -2.56
N GLN A 5 -10.03 16.48 -2.23
CA GLN A 5 -9.58 17.63 -3.02
C GLN A 5 -9.11 17.18 -4.42
N LEU A 6 -8.32 16.11 -4.51
CA LEU A 6 -7.93 15.52 -5.80
C LEU A 6 -9.15 14.99 -6.59
N ILE A 7 -10.11 14.33 -5.92
CA ILE A 7 -11.33 13.85 -6.58
C ILE A 7 -12.12 15.04 -7.16
N ARG A 8 -12.28 16.12 -6.39
CA ARG A 8 -12.95 17.35 -6.88
C ARG A 8 -12.19 17.98 -8.05
N LEU A 9 -10.87 18.02 -7.99
CA LEU A 9 -10.03 18.55 -9.05
C LEU A 9 -10.26 17.77 -10.37
N PHE A 10 -10.35 16.46 -10.32
CA PHE A 10 -10.54 15.61 -11.51
C PHE A 10 -12.00 15.39 -11.95
N THR A 11 -12.97 16.13 -11.38
CA THR A 11 -14.36 16.11 -11.89
C THR A 11 -14.53 16.81 -13.24
N ASP A 12 -13.59 17.68 -13.61
CA ASP A 12 -13.58 18.42 -14.86
C ASP A 12 -12.78 17.66 -15.91
N GLU A 13 -13.44 17.32 -17.02
CA GLU A 13 -12.87 16.52 -18.09
C GLU A 13 -11.64 17.17 -18.73
N ASN A 14 -11.65 18.50 -18.90
CA ASN A 14 -10.51 19.22 -19.47
C ASN A 14 -9.29 19.13 -18.56
N ARG A 15 -9.49 19.22 -17.23
CA ARG A 15 -8.38 19.05 -16.27
C ARG A 15 -7.79 17.64 -16.29
N VAL A 16 -8.63 16.61 -16.44
CA VAL A 16 -8.17 15.22 -16.58
C VAL A 16 -7.35 15.04 -17.86
N ARG A 17 -7.83 15.56 -19.00
CA ARG A 17 -7.13 15.46 -20.29
C ARG A 17 -5.79 16.20 -20.28
N VAL A 18 -5.76 17.40 -19.72
CA VAL A 18 -4.54 18.22 -19.57
C VAL A 18 -3.54 17.53 -18.65
N PHE A 19 -3.99 16.99 -17.51
CA PHE A 19 -3.13 16.20 -16.62
C PHE A 19 -2.57 14.96 -17.32
N ALA A 20 -3.40 14.23 -18.06
CA ALA A 20 -2.97 13.04 -18.80
C ALA A 20 -1.92 13.38 -19.87
N ALA A 21 -2.08 14.49 -20.60
CA ALA A 21 -1.09 14.95 -21.57
C ALA A 21 0.28 15.23 -20.92
N VAL A 22 0.30 15.89 -19.76
CA VAL A 22 1.54 16.10 -18.99
C VAL A 22 2.14 14.77 -18.52
N ALA A 23 1.30 13.86 -18.01
CA ALA A 23 1.74 12.53 -17.56
C ALA A 23 2.34 11.67 -18.71
N LEU A 24 1.87 11.90 -19.94
CA LEU A 24 2.35 11.23 -21.14
C LEU A 24 3.59 11.91 -21.76
N GLY A 25 4.08 13.00 -21.16
CA GLY A 25 5.35 13.63 -21.52
C GLY A 25 5.24 14.94 -22.29
N ALA A 26 4.05 15.53 -22.42
CA ALA A 26 3.94 16.90 -22.93
C ALA A 26 4.44 17.90 -21.87
N ASP A 27 5.53 18.60 -22.19
CA ASP A 27 6.25 19.44 -21.23
C ASP A 27 6.10 20.95 -21.50
N THR A 28 5.45 21.37 -22.58
CA THR A 28 5.07 22.77 -22.84
C THR A 28 3.56 22.95 -22.87
N PRO A 29 3.01 24.15 -22.53
CA PRO A 29 1.57 24.41 -22.61
C PRO A 29 0.97 24.17 -24.00
N GLU A 30 1.73 24.45 -25.06
CA GLU A 30 1.30 24.22 -26.44
C GLU A 30 1.24 22.73 -26.78
N ASP A 31 2.25 21.96 -26.35
CA ASP A 31 2.27 20.51 -26.51
C ASP A 31 1.15 19.85 -25.73
N VAL A 32 0.89 20.33 -24.51
CA VAL A 32 -0.21 19.87 -23.67
C VAL A 32 -1.56 20.14 -24.33
N ALA A 33 -1.80 21.33 -24.87
CA ALA A 33 -3.06 21.66 -25.55
C ALA A 33 -3.30 20.73 -26.75
N ARG A 34 -2.24 20.48 -27.54
CA ARG A 34 -2.29 19.60 -28.71
C ARG A 34 -2.56 18.14 -28.32
N ALA A 35 -1.84 17.62 -27.33
CA ALA A 35 -1.96 16.25 -26.87
C ALA A 35 -3.28 15.98 -26.12
N ALA A 36 -3.77 16.97 -25.35
CA ALA A 36 -5.03 16.88 -24.62
C ALA A 36 -6.26 17.06 -25.53
N GLY A 37 -6.09 17.67 -26.72
CA GLY A 37 -7.19 18.04 -27.61
C GLY A 37 -8.09 19.13 -26.99
N VAL A 38 -7.52 20.01 -26.17
CA VAL A 38 -8.23 21.05 -25.41
C VAL A 38 -7.78 22.44 -25.93
N PRO A 39 -8.70 23.41 -26.11
CA PRO A 39 -8.33 24.76 -26.53
C PRO A 39 -7.26 25.39 -25.65
N ALA A 40 -6.35 26.18 -26.23
CA ALA A 40 -5.22 26.77 -25.50
C ALA A 40 -5.62 27.56 -24.24
N LYS A 41 -6.73 28.31 -24.32
CA LYS A 41 -7.28 29.07 -23.18
C LYS A 41 -7.73 28.15 -22.03
N GLU A 42 -8.43 27.06 -22.36
CA GLU A 42 -8.90 26.09 -21.37
C GLU A 42 -7.74 25.28 -20.79
N THR A 43 -6.74 24.95 -21.63
CA THR A 43 -5.49 24.32 -21.21
C THR A 43 -4.74 25.18 -20.21
N ALA A 44 -4.61 26.49 -20.46
CA ALA A 44 -3.94 27.40 -19.54
C ALA A 44 -4.67 27.49 -18.18
N LEU A 45 -6.00 27.54 -18.18
CA LEU A 45 -6.81 27.55 -16.95
C LEU A 45 -6.69 26.22 -16.18
N ALA A 46 -6.71 25.10 -16.89
CA ALA A 46 -6.52 23.78 -16.30
C ALA A 46 -5.12 23.64 -15.69
N LEU A 47 -4.07 24.04 -16.41
CA LEU A 47 -2.69 24.03 -15.91
C LEU A 47 -2.52 24.95 -14.69
N LEU A 48 -3.14 26.14 -14.70
CA LEU A 48 -3.13 27.04 -13.54
C LEU A 48 -3.71 26.33 -12.31
N LYS A 49 -4.87 25.71 -12.44
CA LYS A 49 -5.53 24.98 -11.33
C LYS A 49 -4.72 23.77 -10.87
N LEU A 50 -4.18 22.99 -11.80
CA LEU A 50 -3.34 21.84 -11.47
C LEU A 50 -2.03 22.25 -10.76
N ARG A 51 -1.50 23.44 -11.06
CA ARG A 51 -0.33 24.02 -10.38
C ARG A 51 -0.65 24.59 -9.00
N GLU A 52 -1.78 25.28 -8.85
CA GLU A 52 -2.26 25.77 -7.56
C GLU A 52 -2.43 24.61 -6.56
N GLU A 53 -2.90 23.46 -7.06
CA GLU A 53 -3.09 22.23 -6.28
C GLU A 53 -1.81 21.39 -6.14
N GLY A 54 -0.69 21.84 -6.70
CA GLY A 54 0.61 21.16 -6.63
C GLY A 54 0.69 19.85 -7.41
N VAL A 55 -0.31 19.52 -8.23
CA VAL A 55 -0.40 18.27 -9.02
C VAL A 55 0.53 18.29 -10.23
N VAL A 56 0.72 19.48 -10.82
CA VAL A 56 1.69 19.73 -11.89
C VAL A 56 2.69 20.78 -11.40
N THR A 57 3.96 20.58 -11.72
CA THR A 57 5.07 21.47 -11.38
C THR A 57 5.78 21.94 -12.64
N ALA A 58 6.45 23.08 -12.56
CA ALA A 58 7.51 23.39 -13.49
C ALA A 58 8.73 22.57 -13.04
N GLY A 59 9.09 21.58 -13.84
CA GLY A 59 10.32 20.82 -13.71
C GLY A 59 11.53 21.68 -14.03
N ASP A 60 12.65 21.33 -13.41
CA ASP A 60 13.96 21.89 -13.72
C ASP A 60 14.37 21.41 -15.11
N GLY A 61 14.20 22.28 -16.10
CA GLY A 61 14.66 22.02 -17.45
C GLY A 61 16.19 21.94 -17.47
N GLY A 62 16.72 20.73 -17.66
CA GLY A 62 18.11 20.55 -18.07
C GLY A 62 18.40 21.34 -19.35
N GLU A 63 19.57 21.98 -19.35
CA GLU A 63 20.21 22.81 -20.37
C GLU A 63 19.68 22.53 -21.79
N GLY A 64 18.74 23.37 -22.21
CA GLY A 64 18.21 23.40 -23.56
C GLY A 64 17.75 24.82 -23.83
N GLU A 65 18.53 25.55 -24.63
CA GLU A 65 18.29 26.92 -25.02
C GLU A 65 16.95 27.03 -25.79
N GLY A 66 15.94 27.52 -25.09
CA GLY A 66 14.63 27.85 -25.65
C GLY A 66 13.92 28.81 -24.71
N GLU A 67 13.65 30.02 -25.19
CA GLU A 67 12.98 31.07 -24.43
C GLU A 67 11.56 30.63 -24.02
N GLY A 68 11.31 30.55 -22.71
CA GLY A 68 9.98 30.74 -22.15
C GLY A 68 9.26 29.48 -21.65
N GLY A 69 9.55 29.07 -20.42
CA GLY A 69 8.66 28.23 -19.60
C GLY A 69 9.33 26.93 -19.15
N GLY A 70 9.48 26.74 -17.83
CA GLY A 70 9.98 25.49 -17.28
C GLY A 70 9.12 24.30 -17.71
N ARG A 71 9.77 23.17 -18.03
CA ARG A 71 9.13 21.94 -18.51
C ARG A 71 8.06 21.47 -17.54
N LEU A 72 6.83 21.23 -17.98
CA LEU A 72 5.76 20.75 -17.12
C LEU A 72 5.99 19.29 -16.73
N ALA A 73 5.81 18.96 -15.45
CA ALA A 73 5.94 17.59 -14.93
C ALA A 73 4.91 17.31 -13.84
N VAL A 74 4.46 16.05 -13.77
CA VAL A 74 3.55 15.58 -12.71
C VAL A 74 4.30 15.43 -11.39
N ALA A 75 3.74 16.01 -10.32
CA ALA A 75 4.31 15.95 -8.97
C ALA A 75 4.00 14.61 -8.26
N TYR A 76 4.52 13.49 -8.77
CA TYR A 76 4.25 12.15 -8.20
C TYR A 76 4.63 12.02 -6.71
N ALA A 77 5.56 12.84 -6.21
CA ALA A 77 5.92 12.88 -4.79
C ALA A 77 4.74 13.30 -3.91
N LEU A 78 3.95 14.30 -4.34
CA LEU A 78 2.79 14.78 -3.60
C LEU A 78 1.69 13.72 -3.52
N PHE A 79 1.40 13.03 -4.62
CA PHE A 79 0.46 11.91 -4.63
C PHE A 79 0.88 10.80 -3.65
N ARG A 80 2.18 10.47 -3.59
CA ARG A 80 2.70 9.50 -2.64
C ARG A 80 2.55 9.97 -1.19
N GLN A 81 2.73 11.27 -0.93
CA GLN A 81 2.51 11.86 0.38
C GLN A 81 1.03 11.79 0.79
N TYR A 82 0.11 12.26 -0.05
CA TYR A 82 -1.33 12.18 0.25
C TYR A 82 -1.83 10.74 0.44
N ALA A 83 -1.27 9.78 -0.30
CA ALA A 83 -1.57 8.37 -0.10
C ALA A 83 -1.06 7.83 1.25
N ARG A 84 0.05 8.37 1.79
CA ARG A 84 0.54 8.03 3.14
C ARG A 84 -0.33 8.66 4.21
N GLU A 85 -0.58 9.96 4.13
CA GLU A 85 -1.44 10.70 5.06
C GLU A 85 -2.86 10.12 5.10
N GLY A 86 -3.41 9.72 3.95
CA GLY A 86 -4.70 9.04 3.88
C GLY A 86 -4.72 7.67 4.58
N ARG A 87 -3.61 6.92 4.58
CA ARG A 87 -3.48 5.66 5.33
C ARG A 87 -3.32 5.89 6.82
N GLU A 88 -2.64 6.96 7.21
CA GLU A 88 -2.46 7.37 8.60
C GLU A 88 -3.77 7.88 9.20
N ALA A 89 -4.55 8.66 8.44
CA ALA A 89 -5.86 9.14 8.87
C ALA A 89 -6.95 8.05 8.82
N ALA A 90 -6.83 7.09 7.90
CA ALA A 90 -7.69 5.91 7.83
C ALA A 90 -7.19 4.78 8.74
N THR A 91 -6.75 5.10 9.95
CA THR A 91 -6.80 4.16 11.08
C THR A 91 -8.21 4.23 11.69
N PRO A 92 -9.21 3.46 11.20
CA PRO A 92 -10.30 3.09 12.07
C PRO A 92 -9.73 2.13 13.12
N ASP A 93 -10.10 2.41 14.36
CA ASP A 93 -10.05 1.48 15.48
C ASP A 93 -10.96 0.29 15.18
N THR A 94 -10.46 -0.66 14.38
CA THR A 94 -11.07 -1.99 14.21
C THR A 94 -9.99 -3.03 14.45
N GLY A 95 -9.87 -3.46 15.71
CA GLY A 95 -9.44 -4.82 16.07
C GLY A 95 -8.07 -5.27 15.55
N ASN A 96 -7.02 -4.67 16.11
CA ASN A 96 -5.60 -5.05 16.17
C ASN A 96 -4.76 -5.09 14.86
N PRO A 97 -3.62 -4.37 14.87
CA PRO A 97 -2.32 -5.05 14.90
C PRO A 97 -1.38 -4.47 15.98
N GLY A 98 -0.83 -5.36 16.82
CA GLY A 98 0.07 -5.02 17.93
C GLY A 98 1.53 -5.37 17.65
N SER A 99 2.12 -4.80 16.60
CA SER A 99 3.55 -4.98 16.30
C SER A 99 4.44 -3.81 16.76
N GLY A 100 3.89 -2.59 16.82
CA GLY A 100 4.62 -1.37 17.16
C GLY A 100 5.40 -0.74 16.00
N ASP A 101 5.37 -1.32 14.80
CA ASP A 101 6.03 -0.82 13.59
C ASP A 101 5.00 -0.54 12.47
N ALA A 102 4.99 0.69 11.96
CA ALA A 102 4.00 1.15 10.98
C ALA A 102 4.03 0.39 9.65
N ASP A 103 5.23 -0.04 9.21
CA ASP A 103 5.38 -0.83 7.98
C ASP A 103 4.88 -2.27 8.17
N THR A 104 5.12 -2.85 9.35
CA THR A 104 4.61 -4.18 9.73
C THR A 104 3.09 -4.17 9.89
N ASP A 105 2.51 -3.12 10.48
CA ASP A 105 1.05 -3.00 10.63
C ASP A 105 0.34 -2.85 9.28
N ALA A 106 0.91 -2.08 8.35
CA ALA A 106 0.39 -1.97 6.99
C ALA A 106 0.46 -3.31 6.23
N LEU A 107 1.53 -4.07 6.47
CA LEU A 107 1.67 -5.42 5.94
C LEU A 107 0.58 -6.34 6.51
N LEU A 108 0.39 -6.36 7.83
CA LEU A 108 -0.60 -7.19 8.49
C LEU A 108 -2.02 -6.92 7.97
N ARG A 109 -2.43 -5.64 7.82
CA ARG A 109 -3.75 -5.29 7.26
C ARG A 109 -3.99 -5.79 5.83
N THR A 110 -2.91 -6.02 5.07
CA THR A 110 -3.00 -6.51 3.69
C THR A 110 -3.25 -8.01 3.64
N PHE A 111 -2.70 -8.77 4.59
CA PHE A 111 -2.69 -10.22 4.58
C PHE A 111 -3.56 -10.86 5.65
N VAL A 112 -3.94 -10.11 6.68
CA VAL A 112 -4.80 -10.51 7.79
C VAL A 112 -6.02 -9.60 7.81
N ARG A 113 -7.21 -10.20 7.87
CA ARG A 113 -8.48 -9.49 8.03
C ARG A 113 -9.30 -10.19 9.11
N GLU A 114 -9.77 -9.42 10.09
CA GLU A 114 -10.64 -9.96 11.16
C GLU A 114 -10.03 -11.18 11.88
N GLY A 115 -8.70 -11.20 12.07
CA GLY A 115 -8.00 -12.33 12.69
C GLY A 115 -7.84 -13.57 11.79
N ARG A 116 -8.08 -13.45 10.47
CA ARG A 116 -7.96 -14.53 9.49
C ARG A 116 -6.89 -14.22 8.46
N LEU A 117 -6.12 -15.22 8.06
CA LEU A 117 -5.09 -15.12 7.04
C LEU A 117 -5.74 -15.25 5.65
N VAL A 118 -5.76 -14.15 4.89
CA VAL A 118 -6.34 -14.14 3.54
C VAL A 118 -5.42 -14.88 2.56
N ARG A 119 -4.11 -14.56 2.60
CA ARG A 119 -3.08 -15.23 1.80
C ARG A 119 -1.70 -15.07 2.41
N LEU A 120 -0.74 -15.90 2.01
CA LEU A 120 0.67 -15.68 2.34
C LEU A 120 1.36 -14.78 1.31
N PRO A 121 2.26 -13.87 1.73
CA PRO A 121 3.09 -13.12 0.79
C PRO A 121 4.07 -14.03 0.06
N ALA A 122 4.38 -13.68 -1.19
CA ALA A 122 5.46 -14.31 -1.95
C ALA A 122 6.86 -13.97 -1.39
N GLN A 123 7.03 -12.74 -0.88
CA GLN A 123 8.30 -12.25 -0.36
C GLN A 123 8.64 -12.86 0.99
N TRP A 124 9.84 -13.45 1.10
CA TRP A 124 10.29 -14.19 2.28
C TRP A 124 10.28 -13.37 3.57
N THR A 125 10.81 -12.15 3.54
CA THR A 125 10.87 -11.24 4.70
C THR A 125 9.48 -10.92 5.24
N ARG A 126 8.52 -10.69 4.35
CA ARG A 126 7.12 -10.41 4.72
C ARG A 126 6.42 -11.65 5.25
N LYS A 127 6.67 -12.81 4.64
CA LYS A 127 6.15 -14.09 5.08
C LYS A 127 6.59 -14.42 6.52
N LYS A 128 7.87 -14.19 6.84
CA LYS A 128 8.40 -14.33 8.21
C LYS A 128 7.66 -13.46 9.23
N LEU A 129 7.41 -12.19 8.90
CA LEU A 129 6.71 -11.27 9.82
C LEU A 129 5.29 -11.73 10.13
N ILE A 130 4.53 -12.14 9.11
CA ILE A 130 3.15 -12.60 9.31
C ILE A 130 3.11 -13.90 10.12
N LEU A 131 4.02 -14.84 9.84
CA LEU A 131 4.06 -16.10 10.57
C LEU A 131 4.48 -15.91 12.03
N LYS A 132 5.41 -14.98 12.30
CA LYS A 132 5.72 -14.53 13.66
C LYS A 132 4.47 -13.99 14.36
N TYR A 133 3.74 -13.09 13.71
CA TYR A 133 2.51 -12.51 14.27
C TYR A 133 1.45 -13.57 14.58
N ILE A 134 1.21 -14.50 13.65
CA ILE A 134 0.26 -15.61 13.88
C ILE A 134 0.70 -16.45 15.09
N ALA A 135 1.99 -16.74 15.22
CA ALA A 135 2.51 -17.50 16.36
C ALA A 135 2.28 -16.76 17.69
N GLU A 136 2.55 -15.45 17.72
CA GLU A 136 2.37 -14.58 18.89
C GLU A 136 0.91 -14.45 19.33
N GLN A 137 -0.02 -14.34 18.37
CA GLN A 137 -1.44 -14.23 18.68
C GLN A 137 -2.09 -15.56 19.08
N THR A 138 -1.49 -16.69 18.70
CA THR A 138 -2.13 -18.02 18.82
C THR A 138 -1.59 -18.85 19.98
N PHE A 139 -0.29 -18.72 20.28
CA PHE A 139 0.42 -19.58 21.20
C PHE A 139 1.16 -18.78 22.27
N GLU A 140 1.04 -19.22 23.52
CA GLU A 140 1.77 -18.63 24.64
C GLU A 140 3.17 -19.26 24.77
N PRO A 141 4.21 -18.47 25.10
CA PRO A 141 5.53 -19.01 25.44
C PRO A 141 5.45 -20.00 26.60
N GLY A 142 6.23 -21.07 26.51
CA GLY A 142 6.33 -22.06 27.59
C GLY A 142 5.12 -23.00 27.73
N VAL A 143 4.06 -22.82 26.94
CA VAL A 143 2.91 -23.73 26.91
C VAL A 143 3.12 -24.82 25.86
N GLU A 144 2.72 -26.03 26.23
CA GLU A 144 2.79 -27.22 25.38
C GLU A 144 1.45 -27.49 24.72
N TYR A 145 1.43 -27.54 23.40
CA TYR A 145 0.22 -27.78 22.62
C TYR A 145 0.34 -29.11 21.86
N PRO A 146 -0.55 -30.09 22.11
CA PRO A 146 -0.66 -31.26 21.26
C PRO A 146 -1.01 -30.86 19.82
N GLU A 147 -0.55 -31.64 18.83
CA GLU A 147 -0.81 -31.37 17.41
C GLU A 147 -2.28 -31.08 17.10
N ARG A 148 -3.20 -31.83 17.71
CA ARG A 148 -4.65 -31.63 17.55
C ARG A 148 -5.11 -30.22 17.96
N THR A 149 -4.59 -29.72 19.07
CA THR A 149 -4.89 -28.37 19.59
C THR A 149 -4.27 -27.28 18.71
N VAL A 150 -3.08 -27.53 18.17
CA VAL A 150 -2.45 -26.63 17.20
C VAL A 150 -3.30 -26.53 15.94
N ASP A 151 -3.71 -27.66 15.38
CA ASP A 151 -4.53 -27.71 14.17
C ASP A 151 -5.88 -26.99 14.39
N GLU A 152 -6.54 -27.20 15.53
CA GLU A 152 -7.79 -26.50 15.90
C GLU A 152 -7.59 -24.98 15.97
N LYS A 153 -6.52 -24.52 16.63
CA LYS A 153 -6.21 -23.08 16.75
C LYS A 153 -5.88 -22.46 15.38
N LEU A 154 -5.13 -23.17 14.54
CA LEU A 154 -4.75 -22.67 13.21
C LEU A 154 -5.90 -22.69 12.21
N ARG A 155 -6.92 -23.54 12.37
CA ARG A 155 -8.13 -23.51 11.52
C ARG A 155 -8.84 -22.16 11.57
N GLY A 156 -8.90 -21.53 12.74
CA GLY A 156 -9.50 -20.18 12.86
C GLY A 156 -8.82 -19.14 11.96
N TRP A 157 -7.52 -19.31 11.67
CA TRP A 157 -6.80 -18.45 10.74
C TRP A 157 -7.05 -18.77 9.27
N CYS A 158 -7.44 -20.00 8.95
CA CYS A 158 -7.52 -20.51 7.59
C CYS A 158 -8.94 -20.51 7.02
N GLU A 159 -9.94 -20.11 7.82
CA GLU A 159 -11.36 -20.39 7.55
C GLU A 159 -11.91 -19.69 6.29
N ASP A 160 -11.17 -18.77 5.66
CA ASP A 160 -11.50 -18.14 4.37
C ASP A 160 -10.24 -17.87 3.49
N GLY A 161 -9.13 -18.54 3.80
CA GLY A 161 -7.82 -18.27 3.21
C GLY A 161 -7.36 -19.29 2.18
N ASP A 162 -6.42 -18.90 1.32
CA ASP A 162 -5.79 -19.79 0.32
C ASP A 162 -4.84 -20.85 0.95
N VAL A 163 -4.69 -20.86 2.28
CA VAL A 163 -3.69 -21.65 2.99
C VAL A 163 -4.37 -22.47 4.06
N ASP A 164 -4.12 -23.78 4.07
CA ASP A 164 -4.64 -24.68 5.08
C ASP A 164 -3.79 -24.68 6.38
N HIS A 165 -4.41 -25.17 7.46
CA HIS A 165 -3.78 -25.23 8.78
C HIS A 165 -2.55 -26.15 8.82
N VAL A 166 -2.47 -27.16 7.94
CA VAL A 166 -1.32 -28.08 7.85
C VAL A 166 -0.11 -27.36 7.29
N THR A 167 -0.31 -26.61 6.21
CA THR A 167 0.69 -25.76 5.55
C THR A 167 1.15 -24.66 6.49
N LEU A 168 0.22 -24.03 7.19
CA LEU A 168 0.52 -23.00 8.18
C LEU A 168 1.37 -23.56 9.33
N ARG A 169 0.98 -24.72 9.89
CA ARG A 169 1.75 -25.42 10.92
C ARG A 169 3.16 -25.76 10.45
N ARG A 170 3.29 -26.27 9.22
CA ARG A 170 4.61 -26.59 8.65
C ARG A 170 5.48 -25.35 8.55
N TYR A 171 4.96 -24.25 8.02
CA TYR A 171 5.72 -23.01 7.93
C TYR A 171 6.14 -22.43 9.29
N LEU A 172 5.27 -22.54 10.30
CA LEU A 172 5.59 -22.10 11.66
C LEU A 172 6.76 -22.91 12.26
N VAL A 173 6.89 -24.19 11.92
CA VAL A 173 8.04 -25.01 12.32
C VAL A 173 9.27 -24.73 11.45
N ASP A 174 9.10 -24.67 10.13
CA ASP A 174 10.18 -24.43 9.16
C ASP A 174 10.89 -23.07 9.41
N LEU A 175 10.17 -22.09 9.97
CA LEU A 175 10.68 -20.77 10.32
C LEU A 175 11.03 -20.61 11.81
N GLU A 176 11.07 -21.70 12.56
CA GLU A 176 11.47 -21.72 13.97
C GLU A 176 10.59 -20.87 14.89
N HIS A 177 9.34 -20.58 14.51
CA HIS A 177 8.36 -19.94 15.38
C HIS A 177 7.72 -20.95 16.36
N LEU A 178 7.62 -22.21 15.93
CA LEU A 178 7.21 -23.35 16.75
C LEU A 178 8.29 -24.43 16.73
N ARG A 179 8.55 -25.03 17.88
CA ARG A 179 9.35 -26.25 17.98
C ARG A 179 8.44 -27.45 18.17
N ARG A 180 8.66 -28.52 17.40
CA ARG A 180 7.95 -29.79 17.50
C ARG A 180 8.83 -30.87 18.14
N SER A 181 8.30 -31.58 19.14
CA SER A 181 8.92 -32.78 19.73
C SER A 181 7.83 -33.78 20.09
N GLU A 182 7.92 -35.03 19.60
CA GLU A 182 6.96 -36.11 19.92
C GLU A 182 5.48 -35.74 19.71
N GLY A 183 5.17 -34.90 18.71
CA GLY A 183 3.79 -34.44 18.45
C GLY A 183 3.31 -33.28 19.35
N ILE A 184 4.19 -32.76 20.21
CA ILE A 184 3.98 -31.58 21.03
C ILE A 184 4.66 -30.37 20.42
N TYR A 185 3.96 -29.24 20.40
CA TYR A 185 4.42 -27.96 19.86
C TYR A 185 4.59 -26.96 20.98
N ARG A 186 5.64 -26.15 20.89
CA ARG A 186 5.91 -25.04 21.82
C ARG A 186 6.35 -23.81 21.04
N ARG A 187 5.88 -22.63 21.43
CA ARG A 187 6.35 -21.36 20.85
C ARG A 187 7.79 -21.10 21.27
N VAL A 188 8.63 -20.75 20.32
CA VAL A 188 9.99 -20.26 20.59
C VAL A 188 9.88 -18.82 21.09
N ALA A 189 10.50 -18.54 22.25
CA ALA A 189 10.45 -17.24 22.92
C ALA A 189 11.16 -16.14 22.12
#